data_AF-A0A2W4L834-F1
#
_entry.id   AF-A0A2W4L834-F1
#
_cell.length_a   1.000
_cell.length_b   1.000
_cell.length_c   1.000
_cell.angle_alpha   90.00
_cell.angle_beta   90.00
_cell.angle_gamma   90.00
#
_symmetry.space_group_name_H-M   'P 1'
#
loop_
_entity.id
_entity.type
_entity.pdbx_description
1 polymer ?
#
loop_
_entity_poly.entity_id
_entity_poly.type
_entity_poly.pdbx_seq_one_letter_code
_entity_poly.pdbx_strand_id
1 'polypeptide(L)'
;MTEDLVVTARSVRPQFHEELEQRKVIDWAELQLPAWGLPRECLFAVPNGAHLAGTFEQRARQMRRLKSIGFLNGVADLLLTVPRRGRPGLGIGMKKPRAMFRFPSDLGHAGAKEKTRLAEAQHPVG
;
A
#
# COMPACT_ATOMS: atom_id res chain seq x y z
N MET A 1 14.16 -5.51 -40.10
CA MET A 1 13.10 -4.51 -40.32
C MET A 1 12.41 -4.32 -38.98
N THR A 2 12.79 -3.26 -38.27
CA THR A 2 12.29 -2.91 -36.94
C THR A 2 11.06 -2.04 -37.13
N GLU A 3 9.91 -2.52 -36.68
CA GLU A 3 8.68 -1.72 -36.68
C GLU A 3 8.70 -0.77 -35.48
N ASP A 4 8.72 0.52 -35.81
CA ASP A 4 8.64 1.63 -34.87
C ASP A 4 7.24 1.68 -34.24
N LEU A 5 7.19 1.46 -32.94
CA LEU A 5 6.00 1.68 -32.13
C LEU A 5 5.82 3.19 -31.92
N VAL A 6 4.98 3.82 -32.74
CA VAL A 6 4.55 5.21 -32.56
C VAL A 6 3.68 5.30 -31.29
N VAL A 7 4.31 5.68 -30.17
CA VAL A 7 3.63 6.01 -28.91
C VAL A 7 3.02 7.40 -29.05
N THR A 8 1.73 7.45 -29.41
CA THR A 8 0.95 8.69 -29.31
C THR A 8 0.69 9.02 -27.84
N ALA A 9 1.00 10.26 -27.47
CA ALA A 9 0.94 10.79 -26.11
C ALA A 9 -0.49 10.87 -25.57
N ARG A 10 -1.02 9.74 -25.08
CA ARG A 10 -1.99 9.73 -23.98
C ARG A 10 -1.23 9.32 -22.72
N SER A 11 -1.30 10.16 -21.69
CA SER A 11 -0.75 9.89 -20.36
C SER A 11 -1.34 8.60 -19.81
N VAL A 12 -0.70 7.46 -20.11
CA VAL A 12 -0.92 6.21 -19.40
C VAL A 12 -0.29 6.42 -18.03
N ARG A 13 -1.07 6.94 -17.07
CA ARG A 13 -0.64 6.91 -15.68
C ARG A 13 -0.53 5.43 -15.32
N PRO A 14 0.66 4.89 -15.01
CA PRO A 14 0.76 3.46 -14.82
C PRO A 14 0.36 3.19 -13.37
N GLN A 15 -0.94 2.96 -13.17
CA GLN A 15 -1.49 2.40 -11.93
C GLN A 15 -0.81 1.06 -11.58
N PHE A 16 -0.27 0.39 -12.59
CA PHE A 16 0.47 -0.86 -12.52
C PHE A 16 1.79 -0.82 -11.74
N HIS A 17 2.44 0.33 -11.53
CA HIS A 17 3.79 0.30 -10.94
C HIS A 17 3.81 -0.05 -9.45
N GLU A 18 2.85 0.43 -8.66
CA GLU A 18 2.79 0.08 -7.22
C GLU A 18 2.45 -1.40 -7.02
N GLU A 19 1.51 -1.92 -7.81
CA GLU A 19 1.15 -3.34 -7.83
C GLU A 19 2.33 -4.23 -8.26
N LEU A 20 3.07 -3.85 -9.30
CA LEU A 20 4.26 -4.57 -9.75
C LEU A 20 5.36 -4.58 -8.69
N GLU A 21 5.61 -3.45 -8.02
CA GLU A 21 6.59 -3.42 -6.92
C GLU A 21 6.14 -4.25 -5.73
N GLN A 22 4.85 -4.21 -5.37
CA GLN A 22 4.30 -5.06 -4.32
C GLN A 22 4.45 -6.55 -4.65
N ARG A 23 4.18 -6.95 -5.90
CA ARG A 23 4.35 -8.33 -6.35
C ARG A 23 5.79 -8.81 -6.20
N LYS A 24 6.77 -7.99 -6.60
CA LYS A 24 8.19 -8.32 -6.41
C LYS A 24 8.55 -8.54 -4.94
N VAL A 25 7.99 -7.75 -4.02
CA VAL A 25 8.20 -7.93 -2.58
C VAL A 25 7.60 -9.26 -2.10
N ILE A 26 6.41 -9.62 -2.57
CA ILE A 26 5.79 -10.92 -2.25
C ILE A 26 6.63 -12.08 -2.80
N ASP A 27 7.01 -12.04 -4.09
CA ASP A 27 7.83 -13.07 -4.73
C ASP A 27 9.17 -13.26 -3.98
N TRP A 28 9.81 -12.17 -3.56
CA TRP A 28 11.01 -12.22 -2.74
C TRP A 28 10.75 -12.86 -1.36
N ALA A 29 9.67 -12.45 -0.67
CA ALA A 29 9.35 -12.94 0.66
C ALA A 29 9.01 -14.44 0.66
N GLU A 30 8.37 -14.94 -0.39
CA GLU A 30 8.09 -16.36 -0.59
C GLU A 30 9.36 -17.23 -0.60
N LEU A 31 10.49 -16.67 -1.03
CA LEU A 31 11.79 -17.32 -1.00
C LEU A 31 12.50 -17.13 0.35
N GLN A 32 12.43 -15.93 0.93
CA GLN A 32 13.20 -15.59 2.13
C GLN A 32 12.60 -16.10 3.44
N LEU A 33 11.28 -16.02 3.61
CA LEU A 33 10.63 -16.37 4.88
C LEU A 33 10.93 -17.83 5.28
N PRO A 34 10.80 -18.83 4.38
CA PRO A 34 11.19 -20.20 4.71
C PRO A 34 12.68 -20.35 5.00
N ALA A 35 13.54 -19.64 4.27
CA ALA A 35 14.99 -19.64 4.51
C ALA A 35 15.38 -19.08 5.90
N TRP A 36 14.52 -18.24 6.48
CA TRP A 36 14.66 -17.70 7.84
C TRP A 36 13.89 -18.50 8.89
N GLY A 37 13.26 -19.62 8.52
CA GLY A 37 12.44 -20.43 9.43
C GLY A 37 11.12 -19.77 9.82
N LEU A 38 10.62 -18.84 9.01
CA LEU A 38 9.37 -18.12 9.24
C LEU A 38 8.24 -18.67 8.34
N PRO A 39 6.99 -18.71 8.86
CA PRO A 39 5.81 -19.00 8.04
C PRO A 39 5.65 -17.99 6.89
N ARG A 40 5.11 -18.46 5.75
CA ARG A 40 4.87 -17.59 4.58
C ARG A 40 3.80 -16.55 4.86
N GLU A 41 2.87 -16.88 5.75
CA GLU A 41 1.74 -16.07 6.20
C GLU A 41 2.17 -14.88 7.07
N CYS A 42 3.44 -14.79 7.44
CA CYS A 42 3.96 -13.66 8.20
C CYS A 42 3.93 -12.36 7.41
N LEU A 43 4.01 -12.38 6.07
CA LEU A 43 3.87 -11.18 5.23
C LEU A 43 2.68 -11.34 4.30
N PHE A 44 1.72 -10.43 4.40
CA PHE A 44 0.53 -10.46 3.54
C PHE A 44 0.07 -9.07 3.13
N ALA A 45 -0.65 -9.01 2.01
CA ALA A 45 -1.29 -7.79 1.54
C ALA A 45 -2.54 -7.49 2.35
N VAL A 46 -2.69 -6.22 2.73
CA VAL A 46 -3.94 -5.70 3.28
C VAL A 46 -4.76 -5.16 2.09
N PRO A 47 -6.01 -5.61 1.90
CA PRO A 47 -6.86 -5.10 0.83
C PRO A 47 -7.19 -3.62 1.06
N ASN A 48 -6.34 -2.75 0.56
CA ASN A 48 -6.45 -1.31 0.74
C ASN A 48 -7.37 -0.70 -0.30
N GLY A 49 -8.49 -0.17 0.19
CA GLY A 49 -9.52 0.44 -0.63
C GLY A 49 -10.66 -0.52 -0.90
N ALA A 50 -11.88 -0.02 -0.75
CA ALA A 50 -13.08 -0.77 -1.08
C ALA A 50 -13.56 -0.35 -2.46
N HIS A 51 -13.60 -1.28 -3.42
CA HIS A 51 -14.31 -1.06 -4.67
C HIS A 51 -15.80 -1.29 -4.44
N LEU A 52 -16.53 -0.20 -4.18
CA LEU A 52 -17.94 -0.25 -3.86
C LEU A 52 -18.78 -0.12 -5.14
N ALA A 53 -19.66 -1.09 -5.38
CA ALA A 53 -20.54 -1.12 -6.54
C ALA A 53 -21.90 -0.45 -6.24
N GLY A 54 -22.61 -0.06 -7.32
CA GLY A 54 -23.97 0.49 -7.24
C GLY A 54 -24.02 2.02 -7.29
N THR A 55 -25.17 2.59 -6.92
CA THR A 55 -25.41 4.04 -6.90
C THR A 55 -24.61 4.75 -5.81
N PHE A 56 -24.55 6.08 -5.85
CA PHE A 56 -23.86 6.88 -4.82
C PHE A 56 -24.34 6.56 -3.39
N GLU A 57 -25.66 6.49 -3.19
CA GLU A 57 -26.24 6.18 -1.88
C GLU A 57 -25.90 4.77 -1.40
N GLN A 58 -25.91 3.79 -2.32
CA GLN A 58 -25.53 2.40 -2.02
C GLN A 58 -24.07 2.32 -1.58
N ARG A 59 -23.16 2.99 -2.30
CA ARG A 59 -21.74 3.06 -1.93
C ARG A 59 -21.54 3.75 -0.58
N ALA A 60 -22.28 4.84 -0.30
CA ALA A 60 -22.20 5.52 0.99
C ALA A 60 -22.68 4.63 2.15
N ARG A 61 -23.74 3.83 1.95
CA ARG A 61 -24.21 2.86 2.95
C ARG A 61 -23.22 1.73 3.16
N GLN A 62 -22.65 1.17 2.10
CA GLN A 62 -21.62 0.13 2.18
C GLN A 62 -20.38 0.65 2.92
N MET A 63 -19.90 1.85 2.61
CA MET A 63 -18.76 2.46 3.31
C MET A 63 -19.05 2.69 4.80
N ARG A 64 -20.26 3.14 5.15
CA ARG A 64 -20.66 3.27 6.57
C ARG A 64 -20.61 1.92 7.31
N ARG A 65 -21.11 0.86 6.68
CA ARG A 65 -21.04 -0.50 7.24
C ARG A 65 -19.60 -1.00 7.38
N LEU A 66 -18.73 -0.73 6.40
CA LEU A 66 -17.32 -1.09 6.50
C LEU A 66 -16.65 -0.35 7.68
N LYS A 67 -16.87 0.97 7.78
CA LYS A 67 -16.33 1.76 8.89
C LYS A 67 -16.83 1.28 10.26
N SER A 68 -18.10 0.85 10.37
CA SER A 68 -18.62 0.34 11.64
C SER A 68 -18.01 -0.99 12.08
N ILE A 69 -17.41 -1.76 11.16
CA ILE A 69 -16.66 -2.98 11.49
C ILE A 69 -15.14 -2.74 11.58
N GLY A 70 -14.70 -1.48 11.66
CA GLY A 70 -13.30 -1.12 11.85
C GLY A 70 -12.50 -0.93 10.56
N PHE A 71 -13.15 -0.78 9.40
CA PHE A 71 -12.44 -0.40 8.17
C PHE A 71 -11.79 0.99 8.31
N LEU A 72 -10.49 1.05 8.06
CA LEU A 72 -9.69 2.27 8.12
C LEU A 72 -9.18 2.64 6.73
N ASN A 73 -9.31 3.92 6.38
CA ASN A 73 -8.80 4.44 5.11
C ASN A 73 -7.29 4.62 5.15
N GLY A 74 -6.62 4.06 4.13
CA GLY A 74 -5.21 4.28 3.88
C GLY A 74 -4.30 3.62 4.91
N VAL A 75 -4.64 2.43 5.40
CA VAL A 75 -3.68 1.60 6.16
C VAL A 75 -2.51 1.15 5.26
N ALA A 76 -1.53 0.45 5.83
CA ALA A 76 -0.38 -0.06 5.08
C ALA A 76 -0.79 -1.09 4.03
N ASP A 77 -0.09 -1.17 2.90
CA ASP A 77 -0.41 -2.10 1.79
C ASP A 77 0.02 -3.53 2.10
N LEU A 78 1.10 -3.69 2.85
CA LEU A 78 1.56 -4.97 3.39
C LEU A 78 1.68 -4.92 4.91
N LEU A 79 1.45 -6.06 5.56
CA LEU A 79 1.71 -6.26 6.98
C LEU A 79 2.64 -7.45 7.20
N LEU A 80 3.73 -7.21 7.94
CA LEU A 80 4.66 -8.23 8.43
C LEU A 80 4.41 -8.48 9.92
N THR A 81 3.91 -9.64 10.28
CA THR A 81 3.53 -10.02 11.65
C THR A 81 4.66 -10.76 12.39
N VAL A 82 5.89 -10.25 12.26
CA VAL A 82 7.08 -10.79 12.93
C VAL A 82 7.52 -9.85 14.04
N PRO A 83 7.41 -10.24 15.32
CA PRO A 83 7.86 -9.41 16.42
C PRO A 83 9.38 -9.21 16.40
N ARG A 84 9.83 -7.96 16.47
CA ARG A 84 11.26 -7.64 16.50
C ARG A 84 11.52 -6.35 17.26
N ARG A 85 12.50 -6.35 18.16
CA ARG A 85 12.96 -5.17 18.94
C ARG A 85 11.79 -4.43 19.64
N GLY A 86 10.92 -5.18 20.31
CA GLY A 86 9.78 -4.62 21.06
C GLY A 86 8.61 -4.13 20.20
N ARG A 87 8.60 -4.42 18.90
CA ARG A 87 7.48 -4.11 18.00
C ARG A 87 6.81 -5.40 17.56
N PRO A 88 5.46 -5.52 17.66
CA PRO A 88 4.75 -6.78 17.35
C PRO A 88 4.69 -7.08 15.85
N GLY A 89 4.94 -6.10 15.00
CA GLY A 89 4.98 -6.25 13.54
C GLY A 89 5.38 -4.96 12.86
N LEU A 90 5.31 -4.97 11.53
CA LEU A 90 5.68 -3.86 10.65
C LEU A 90 4.62 -3.70 9.55
N GLY A 91 4.01 -2.52 9.47
CA GLY A 91 3.21 -2.11 8.31
C GLY A 91 4.09 -1.43 7.27
N ILE A 92 3.90 -1.76 6.00
CA ILE A 92 4.67 -1.20 4.87
C ILE A 92 3.70 -0.53 3.89
N GLY A 93 3.81 0.79 3.74
CA GLY A 93 3.12 1.55 2.71
C GLY A 93 3.93 1.55 1.41
N MET A 94 3.41 0.89 0.38
CA MET A 94 4.06 0.82 -0.92
C MET A 94 3.80 2.11 -1.70
N LYS A 95 4.80 2.55 -2.46
CA LYS A 95 4.68 3.70 -3.36
C LYS A 95 5.41 3.39 -4.65
N LYS A 96 4.98 4.00 -5.74
CA LYS A 96 5.73 4.00 -7.01
C LYS A 96 7.19 4.45 -6.82
N PRO A 97 8.11 4.06 -7.72
CA PRO A 97 9.49 4.51 -7.68
C PRO A 97 9.64 6.04 -7.59
N ARG A 98 10.64 6.50 -6.83
CA ARG A 98 10.91 7.94 -6.61
C ARG A 98 11.04 8.74 -7.91
N ALA A 99 11.66 8.15 -8.92
CA ALA A 99 11.84 8.77 -10.25
C ALA A 99 10.52 9.03 -11.00
N MET A 100 9.42 8.40 -10.57
CA MET A 100 8.08 8.56 -11.18
C MET A 100 7.20 9.60 -10.45
N PHE A 101 7.72 10.26 -9.43
CA PHE A 101 7.07 11.45 -8.87
C PHE A 101 7.37 12.65 -9.77
N ARG A 102 6.32 13.33 -10.23
CA ARG A 102 6.43 14.35 -11.28
C ARG A 102 7.01 15.65 -10.73
N PHE A 103 6.75 15.94 -9.47
CA PHE A 103 7.28 17.11 -8.79
C PHE A 103 7.92 16.74 -7.44
N PRO A 104 8.99 17.44 -7.01
CA PRO A 104 9.57 17.26 -5.67
C PRO A 104 8.54 17.44 -4.55
N SER A 105 7.53 18.30 -4.75
CA SER A 105 6.41 18.48 -3.83
C SER A 105 5.58 17.22 -3.63
N ASP A 106 5.48 16.34 -4.63
CA ASP A 106 4.72 15.09 -4.53
C ASP A 106 5.39 14.10 -3.56
N LEU A 107 6.73 14.15 -3.46
CA LEU A 107 7.50 13.41 -2.47
C LEU A 107 7.25 13.95 -1.05
N GLY A 108 7.14 15.28 -0.93
CA GLY A 108 6.76 15.96 0.30
C GLY A 108 5.38 15.51 0.79
N HIS A 109 4.38 15.44 -0.09
CA HIS A 109 3.03 14.98 0.26
C HIS A 109 2.97 13.50 0.62
N ALA A 110 3.74 12.65 -0.07
CA ALA A 110 3.84 11.23 0.26
C ALA A 110 4.41 11.01 1.67
N GLY A 111 5.49 11.72 2.03
CA GLY A 111 6.09 11.64 3.37
C GLY A 111 5.33 12.40 4.46
N ALA A 112 4.58 13.46 4.13
CA ALA A 112 3.82 14.25 5.09
C ALA A 112 2.69 13.44 5.74
N LYS A 113 1.96 12.64 4.96
CA LYS A 113 0.90 11.76 5.49
C LYS A 113 1.42 10.73 6.48
N GLU A 114 2.66 10.29 6.31
CA GLU A 114 3.29 9.30 7.18
C GLU A 114 3.81 9.93 8.48
N LYS A 115 4.36 11.14 8.42
CA LYS A 115 4.78 11.91 9.62
C LYS A 115 3.61 12.26 10.54
N THR A 116 2.47 12.69 9.99
CA THR A 116 1.27 13.00 10.80
C THR A 116 0.76 11.76 11.53
N ARG A 117 0.73 10.60 10.88
CA ARG A 117 0.29 9.33 11.50
C ARG A 117 1.25 8.80 12.55
N LEU A 118 2.57 8.93 12.33
CA LEU A 118 3.56 8.55 13.33
C LEU A 118 3.45 9.43 14.59
N ALA A 119 3.16 10.72 14.43
CA ALA A 119 2.91 11.62 15.54
C ALA A 119 1.63 11.25 16.32
N GLU A 120 0.57 10.85 15.63
CA GLU A 120 -0.68 10.38 16.24
C GLU A 120 -0.52 9.02 16.96
N ALA A 121 0.25 8.08 16.39
CA ALA A 121 0.50 6.77 16.99
C ALA A 121 1.46 6.80 18.20
N GLN A 122 2.24 7.88 18.36
CA GLN A 122 3.16 8.09 19.48
C GLN A 122 2.52 8.75 20.70
N HIS A 123 1.27 9.20 20.61
CA HIS A 123 0.52 9.65 21.79
C HIS A 123 -0.14 8.43 22.43
N PRO A 124 0.25 8.02 23.65
CA PRO A 124 -0.48 7.00 24.38
C PRO A 124 -1.88 7.55 24.66
N VAL A 125 -2.91 6.80 24.26
CA VAL A 125 -4.25 7.01 24.79
C VAL A 125 -4.15 6.75 26.30
N GLY A 126 -4.20 7.83 27.07
CA GLY A 126 -4.31 7.79 28.53
C GLY A 126 -5.69 7.35 28.98
#